data_AF-A0A7V8VYR8-F1
#
_entry.id   AF-A0A7V8VYR8-F1
#
_cell.length_a   1.000
_cell.length_b   1.000
_cell.length_c   1.000
_cell.angle_alpha   90.00
_cell.angle_beta   90.00
_cell.angle_gamma   90.00
#
_symmetry.space_group_name_H-M   'P 1'
#
loop_
_entity.id
_entity.type
_entity.pdbx_description
1 polymer ?
#
loop_
_entity_poly.entity_id
_entity_poly.type
_entity_poly.pdbx_seq_one_letter_code
_entity_poly.pdbx_strand_id
1 'polypeptide(L)'
;MSRRNHDTGPSGVTVDQLTDELFPVIDELLGQLEGDEFTTTEFIALMLAVEPAATAYHEALARWGEQERPSKMVLHGQVIPAALRRSDKVEWQGFAHGEPDAYAVPAWWKLVPPPADDGGVRTL
;
A
#
# COMPACT_ATOMS: atom_id res chain seq x y z
N MET A 1 0.33 27.66 -18.10
CA MET A 1 0.88 26.31 -18.33
C MET A 1 0.19 25.35 -17.37
N SER A 2 -0.73 24.52 -17.85
CA SER A 2 -1.40 23.53 -17.00
C SER A 2 -0.39 22.42 -16.71
N ARG A 3 0.07 22.30 -15.46
CA ARG A 3 0.70 21.05 -15.01
C ARG A 3 -0.33 19.96 -15.26
N ARG A 4 -0.04 18.98 -16.13
CA ARG A 4 -0.82 17.75 -16.14
C ARG A 4 -0.75 17.22 -14.71
N ASN A 5 -1.88 17.14 -14.04
CA ASN A 5 -1.95 16.63 -12.68
C ASN A 5 -1.73 15.12 -12.81
N HIS A 6 -0.49 14.66 -12.66
CA HIS A 6 -0.15 13.23 -12.74
C HIS A 6 -0.84 12.42 -11.64
N ASP A 7 -1.40 13.11 -10.65
CA ASP A 7 -2.13 12.53 -9.54
C ASP A 7 -3.64 12.42 -9.82
N THR A 8 -4.09 12.60 -11.06
CA THR A 8 -5.50 12.47 -11.48
C THR A 8 -5.62 11.60 -12.73
N GLY A 9 -6.34 10.49 -12.61
CA GLY A 9 -6.57 9.54 -13.68
C GLY A 9 -7.62 10.00 -14.69
N PRO A 10 -7.77 9.31 -15.83
CA PRO A 10 -8.72 9.67 -16.88
C PRO A 10 -10.19 9.69 -16.44
N SER A 11 -10.54 8.93 -15.41
CA SER A 11 -11.89 8.93 -14.82
C SER A 11 -12.17 10.15 -13.94
N GLY A 12 -11.15 10.98 -13.68
CA GLY A 12 -11.21 12.09 -12.72
C GLY A 12 -10.90 11.70 -11.28
N VAL A 13 -10.63 10.42 -10.99
CA VAL A 13 -10.19 9.98 -9.66
C VAL A 13 -8.74 10.39 -9.40
N THR A 14 -8.41 10.73 -8.17
CA THR A 14 -7.05 11.10 -7.77
C THR A 14 -6.32 9.97 -7.05
N VAL A 15 -4.98 10.05 -7.03
CA VAL A 15 -4.13 9.16 -6.22
C VAL A 15 -4.54 9.21 -4.74
N ASP A 16 -4.80 10.39 -4.20
CA ASP A 16 -5.22 10.56 -2.80
C ASP A 16 -6.56 9.88 -2.54
N GLN A 17 -7.53 10.02 -3.45
CA GLN A 17 -8.83 9.34 -3.32
C GLN A 17 -8.68 7.82 -3.32
N LEU A 18 -7.87 7.26 -4.23
CA LEU A 18 -7.62 5.82 -4.24
C LEU A 18 -6.83 5.36 -3.00
N THR A 19 -5.95 6.23 -2.47
CA THR A 19 -5.19 5.96 -1.25
C THR A 19 -6.11 5.91 -0.05
N ASP A 20 -7.02 6.88 0.09
CA ASP A 20 -8.04 6.92 1.14
C ASP A 20 -8.96 5.69 1.09
N GLU A 21 -9.30 5.23 -0.10
CA GLU A 21 -10.15 4.06 -0.32
C GLU A 21 -9.45 2.74 0.01
N LEU A 22 -8.19 2.58 -0.39
CA LEU A 22 -7.42 1.36 -0.11
C LEU A 22 -6.89 1.31 1.32
N PHE A 23 -6.71 2.45 1.98
CA PHE A 23 -6.06 2.52 3.29
C PHE A 23 -6.67 1.58 4.34
N PRO A 24 -8.00 1.51 4.56
CA PRO A 24 -8.57 0.62 5.58
C PRO A 24 -8.22 -0.85 5.37
N VAL A 25 -8.23 -1.30 4.12
CA VAL A 25 -7.94 -2.69 3.74
C VAL A 25 -6.45 -3.00 3.90
N ILE A 26 -5.60 -2.06 3.49
CA ILE A 26 -4.14 -2.16 3.66
C ILE A 26 -3.79 -2.19 5.15
N ASP A 27 -4.36 -1.28 5.93
CA ASP A 27 -4.09 -1.14 7.36
C ASP A 27 -4.58 -2.35 8.18
N GLU A 28 -5.69 -2.96 7.77
CA GLU A 28 -6.18 -4.23 8.33
C GLU A 28 -5.22 -5.39 8.01
N LEU A 29 -4.78 -5.53 6.76
CA LEU A 29 -3.82 -6.57 6.37
C LEU A 29 -2.48 -6.43 7.11
N LEU A 30 -1.98 -5.21 7.25
CA LEU A 30 -0.76 -4.95 8.02
C LEU A 30 -0.86 -5.44 9.47
N GLY A 31 -2.05 -5.34 10.08
CA GLY A 31 -2.30 -5.83 11.44
C GLY A 31 -2.30 -7.35 11.58
N GLN A 32 -2.33 -8.09 10.47
CA GLN A 32 -2.34 -9.56 10.44
C GLN A 32 -1.00 -10.14 9.97
N LEU A 33 -0.06 -9.29 9.57
CA LEU A 33 1.25 -9.72 9.10
C LEU A 33 2.13 -10.19 10.25
N GLU A 34 2.87 -11.27 9.98
CA GLU A 34 3.96 -11.76 10.82
C GLU A 34 5.29 -11.59 10.07
N GLY A 35 6.37 -11.39 10.81
CA GLY A 35 7.73 -11.21 10.26
C GLY A 35 8.34 -9.86 10.62
N ASP A 36 9.48 -9.56 10.01
CA ASP A 36 10.23 -8.31 10.26
C ASP A 36 10.10 -7.32 9.09
N GLU A 37 10.23 -7.80 7.86
CA GLU A 37 10.32 -6.96 6.66
C GLU A 37 9.58 -7.59 5.47
N PHE A 38 9.15 -6.74 4.54
CA PHE A 38 8.55 -7.15 3.27
C PHE A 38 8.79 -6.09 2.19
N THR A 39 8.68 -6.49 0.93
CA THR A 39 8.72 -5.61 -0.23
C THR A 39 7.33 -5.16 -0.65
N THR A 40 7.22 -4.02 -1.35
CA THR A 40 5.95 -3.58 -1.96
C THR A 40 5.30 -4.69 -2.81
N THR A 41 6.09 -5.48 -3.56
CA THR A 41 5.61 -6.56 -4.41
C THR A 41 5.10 -7.76 -3.62
N GLU A 42 5.77 -8.16 -2.54
CA GLU A 42 5.27 -9.20 -1.63
C GLU A 42 3.95 -8.79 -0.98
N PHE A 43 3.84 -7.52 -0.56
CA PHE A 43 2.59 -6.99 0.00
C PHE A 43 1.45 -6.99 -1.02
N ILE A 44 1.72 -6.60 -2.27
CA ILE A 44 0.72 -6.67 -3.35
C ILE A 44 0.32 -8.13 -3.63
N ALA A 45 1.28 -9.07 -3.62
CA ALA A 45 0.99 -10.48 -3.79
C ALA A 45 0.07 -11.00 -2.66
N LEU A 46 0.29 -10.57 -1.42
CA LEU A 46 -0.59 -10.87 -0.29
C LEU A 46 -1.99 -10.26 -0.49
N MET A 47 -2.08 -8.97 -0.86
CA MET A 47 -3.38 -8.34 -1.15
C MET A 47 -4.18 -9.13 -2.17
N LEU A 48 -3.52 -9.61 -3.23
CA LEU A 48 -4.16 -10.42 -4.28
C LEU A 48 -4.54 -11.83 -3.83
N ALA A 49 -3.99 -12.34 -2.73
CA ALA A 49 -4.30 -13.66 -2.17
C ALA A 49 -5.48 -13.62 -1.17
N VAL A 50 -5.92 -12.44 -0.74
CA VAL A 50 -6.97 -12.26 0.27
C VAL A 50 -8.20 -11.60 -0.36
N GLU A 51 -9.32 -12.32 -0.44
CA GLU A 51 -10.52 -11.94 -1.21
C GLU A 51 -11.05 -10.49 -1.02
N PRO A 52 -11.18 -9.93 0.20
CA PRO A 52 -11.58 -8.53 0.34
C PRO A 52 -10.53 -7.55 -0.21
N ALA A 53 -9.24 -7.88 -0.09
CA ALA A 53 -8.16 -7.03 -0.56
C ALA A 53 -7.93 -7.11 -2.07
N ALA A 54 -8.06 -8.31 -2.65
CA ALA A 54 -8.02 -8.51 -4.09
C ALA A 54 -9.14 -7.74 -4.77
N THR A 55 -10.36 -7.79 -4.21
CA THR A 55 -11.51 -7.02 -4.70
C THR A 55 -11.23 -5.52 -4.68
N ALA A 56 -10.79 -4.97 -3.55
CA ALA A 56 -10.47 -3.56 -3.42
C ALA A 56 -9.37 -3.11 -4.41
N TYR A 57 -8.33 -3.94 -4.58
CA TYR A 57 -7.27 -3.69 -5.56
C TYR A 57 -7.81 -3.62 -7.00
N HIS A 58 -8.67 -4.57 -7.39
CA HIS A 58 -9.28 -4.57 -8.73
C HIS A 58 -10.25 -3.43 -8.96
N GLU A 59 -11.01 -3.03 -7.94
CA GLU A 59 -11.89 -1.86 -7.99
C GLU A 59 -11.10 -0.57 -8.15
N ALA A 60 -9.97 -0.42 -7.44
CA ALA A 60 -9.07 0.73 -7.60
C ALA A 60 -8.47 0.80 -9.02
N LEU A 61 -8.07 -0.35 -9.60
CA LEU A 61 -7.63 -0.42 -11.00
C LEU A 61 -8.73 0.03 -11.97
N ALA A 62 -9.95 -0.45 -11.78
CA ALA A 62 -11.09 -0.09 -12.63
C ALA A 62 -11.44 1.40 -12.49
N ARG A 63 -11.40 1.94 -11.27
CA ARG A 63 -11.68 3.35 -11.01
C ARG A 63 -10.63 4.29 -11.57
N TRP A 64 -9.34 3.92 -11.61
CA TRP A 64 -8.34 4.76 -12.27
C TRP A 64 -8.70 5.05 -13.73
N GLY A 65 -9.20 4.04 -14.44
CA GLY A 65 -9.81 4.20 -15.76
C GLY A 65 -8.83 4.20 -16.94
N GLU A 66 -7.55 3.88 -16.74
CA GLU A 66 -6.60 3.58 -17.82
C GLU A 66 -6.58 2.08 -18.18
N GLN A 67 -5.85 1.76 -19.26
CA GLN A 67 -5.47 0.39 -19.57
C GLN A 67 -4.72 -0.24 -18.38
N GLU A 68 -4.83 -1.56 -18.26
CA GLU A 68 -4.36 -2.31 -17.09
C GLU A 68 -2.92 -1.98 -16.66
N ARG A 69 -1.98 -1.92 -17.61
CA ARG A 69 -0.57 -1.69 -17.30
C ARG A 69 -0.31 -0.29 -16.73
N PRO A 70 -0.72 0.82 -17.38
CA PRO A 70 -0.64 2.16 -16.77
C PRO A 70 -1.31 2.28 -15.40
N SER A 71 -2.51 1.69 -15.22
CA SER A 71 -3.20 1.67 -13.92
C SER A 71 -2.36 0.99 -12.83
N LYS A 72 -1.72 -0.14 -13.16
CA LYS A 72 -0.81 -0.84 -12.23
C LYS A 72 0.42 -0.02 -11.88
N MET A 73 0.99 0.74 -12.82
CA MET A 73 2.13 1.63 -12.53
C MET A 73 1.78 2.66 -11.45
N VAL A 74 0.56 3.23 -11.52
CA VAL A 74 0.06 4.20 -10.54
C VAL A 74 -0.24 3.55 -9.21
N LEU A 75 -0.95 2.41 -9.20
CA LEU A 75 -1.27 1.73 -7.95
C LEU A 75 -0.01 1.25 -7.22
N HIS A 76 0.91 0.60 -7.94
CA HIS A 76 2.13 0.00 -7.36
C HIS A 76 3.16 1.06 -6.98
N GLY A 77 3.31 2.11 -7.79
CA GLY A 77 4.31 3.15 -7.58
C GLY A 77 3.87 4.28 -6.66
N GLN A 78 2.57 4.53 -6.52
CA GLN A 78 2.06 5.70 -5.82
C GLN A 78 1.01 5.34 -4.76
N VAL A 79 -0.12 4.75 -5.15
CA VAL A 79 -1.27 4.58 -4.24
C VAL A 79 -0.95 3.65 -3.06
N ILE A 80 -0.46 2.45 -3.33
CA ILE A 80 -0.15 1.46 -2.28
C ILE A 80 1.01 1.97 -1.40
N PRO A 81 2.13 2.47 -1.94
CA PRO A 81 3.17 3.10 -1.11
C PRO A 81 2.67 4.30 -0.29
N ALA A 82 1.76 5.11 -0.80
CA ALA A 82 1.18 6.23 -0.05
C ALA A 82 0.33 5.73 1.13
N ALA A 83 -0.48 4.68 0.92
CA ALA A 83 -1.25 4.06 1.99
C ALA A 83 -0.34 3.41 3.06
N LEU A 84 0.73 2.72 2.64
CA LEU A 84 1.70 2.15 3.57
C LEU A 84 2.40 3.23 4.41
N ARG A 85 2.83 4.36 3.82
CA ARG A 85 3.42 5.49 4.57
C ARG A 85 2.48 6.14 5.58
N ARG A 86 1.17 5.98 5.39
CA ARG A 86 0.15 6.54 6.30
C ARG A 86 -0.06 5.65 7.53
N SER A 87 0.22 4.35 7.44
CA SER A 87 0.06 3.42 8.56
C SER A 87 1.20 3.60 9.56
N ASP A 88 0.89 3.50 10.85
CA ASP A 88 1.86 3.47 11.94
C ASP A 88 2.43 2.06 12.19
N LYS A 89 1.93 1.04 11.46
CA LYS A 89 2.35 -0.36 11.58
C LYS A 89 3.59 -0.70 10.77
N VAL A 90 4.08 0.22 9.94
CA VAL A 90 5.25 -0.02 9.08
C VAL A 90 6.14 1.20 8.94
N GLU A 91 7.42 0.94 8.74
CA GLU A 91 8.44 1.95 8.43
C GLU A 91 9.01 1.72 7.03
N TRP A 92 9.17 2.80 6.27
CA TRP A 92 9.85 2.75 4.98
C TRP A 92 11.37 2.61 5.17
N GLN A 93 11.98 1.61 4.55
CA GLN A 93 13.41 1.30 4.68
C GLN A 93 14.26 1.66 3.47
N GLY A 94 13.65 2.06 2.35
CA GLY A 94 14.38 2.37 1.12
C GLY A 94 13.74 1.78 -0.12
N PHE A 95 14.34 2.06 -1.27
CA PHE A 95 14.02 1.35 -2.51
C PHE A 95 14.65 -0.04 -2.49
N ALA A 96 13.88 -1.04 -2.88
CA ALA A 96 14.32 -2.43 -3.04
C ALA A 96 14.97 -2.62 -4.41
N HIS A 97 16.14 -2.01 -4.62
CA HIS A 97 16.87 -2.13 -5.87
C HIS A 97 17.30 -3.59 -6.13
N GLY A 98 16.83 -4.16 -7.23
CA GLY A 98 17.09 -5.56 -7.60
C GLY A 98 15.89 -6.49 -7.42
N GLU A 99 14.86 -6.05 -6.69
CA GLU A 99 13.59 -6.78 -6.60
C GLU A 99 12.74 -6.56 -7.86
N PRO A 100 12.19 -7.64 -8.46
CA PRO A 100 11.48 -7.54 -9.72
C PRO A 100 10.06 -6.99 -9.52
N ASP A 101 9.76 -5.89 -10.21
CA ASP A 101 8.41 -5.39 -10.41
C ASP A 101 8.29 -4.87 -11.85
N ALA A 102 7.28 -5.32 -12.57
CA ALA A 102 7.06 -4.94 -13.97
C ALA A 102 6.44 -3.55 -14.14
N TYR A 103 6.01 -2.92 -13.03
CA TYR A 103 5.18 -1.72 -13.02
C TYR A 103 5.83 -0.55 -12.28
N ALA A 104 6.57 -0.78 -11.19
CA ALA A 104 7.20 0.28 -10.41
C ALA A 104 8.57 -0.13 -9.84
N VAL A 105 9.27 0.78 -9.16
CA VAL A 105 10.42 0.41 -8.33
C VAL A 105 9.88 0.10 -6.92
N PRO A 106 9.99 -1.14 -6.43
CA PRO A 106 9.46 -1.51 -5.12
C PRO A 106 10.28 -0.88 -3.99
N ALA A 107 9.70 -0.85 -2.79
CA ALA A 107 10.34 -0.42 -1.57
C ALA A 107 10.42 -1.56 -0.56
N TRP A 108 11.41 -1.50 0.33
CA TRP A 108 11.46 -2.29 1.55
C TRP A 108 10.66 -1.60 2.65
N TRP A 109 9.91 -2.40 3.40
CA TRP A 109 9.11 -2.00 4.53
C TRP A 109 9.44 -2.88 5.72
N LYS A 110 9.48 -2.27 6.90
CA LYS A 110 9.68 -2.99 8.16
C LYS A 110 8.42 -2.90 8.99
N LEU A 111 7.97 -4.02 9.56
CA LEU A 111 6.86 -4.03 10.50
C LEU A 111 7.28 -3.37 11.82
N VAL A 112 6.42 -2.49 12.33
CA VAL A 112 6.57 -1.88 13.64
C VAL A 112 5.92 -2.82 14.67
N PRO A 113 6.66 -3.28 15.69
CA PRO A 113 6.08 -4.11 16.75
C PRO A 113 4.92 -3.36 17.41
N PRO A 114 3.82 -4.06 17.77
CA PRO A 114 2.80 -3.44 18.60
C PRO A 114 3.45 -2.94 19.90
N PRO A 115 2.97 -1.82 20.47
CA PRO A 115 3.48 -1.34 21.74
C PRO A 115 3.43 -2.48 22.75
N ALA A 116 4.54 -2.71 23.45
CA ALA A 116 4.56 -3.71 24.50
C ALA A 116 3.44 -3.38 25.50
N ASP A 117 2.59 -4.35 25.81
CA ASP A 117 1.69 -4.26 26.94
C ASP A 117 2.59 -4.09 28.18
N ASP A 118 2.79 -2.85 28.61
CA ASP A 118 3.37 -2.52 29.90
C ASP A 118 2.38 -3.07 30.94
N GLY A 119 2.58 -4.34 31.31
CA GLY A 119 1.80 -5.11 32.26
C GLY A 119 1.79 -4.45 33.63
N GLY A 120 1.03 -3.36 33.73
CA GLY A 120 0.87 -2.51 34.89
C GLY A 120 0.08 -3.23 35.96
N VAL A 121 0.71 -4.21 36.60
CA VAL A 121 0.33 -4.64 37.94
C VAL A 121 0.69 -3.50 38.89
N ARG A 122 -0.24 -2.55 39.03
CA ARG A 122 -0.27 -1.67 40.19
C ARG A 122 -0.74 -2.49 41.38
N THR A 123 0.19 -3.14 42.05
CA THR A 123 -0.03 -3.65 43.40
C THR A 123 -0.13 -2.45 44.34
N LEU A 124 -1.32 -2.23 44.91
CA LEU A 124 -1.51 -1.46 46.13
C LEU A 124 -1.41 -2.40 47.33
#